data_AF-A0A2C9LJB8-F1
#
_entry.id   AF-A0A2C9LJB8-F1
#
_cell.length_a   1.000
_cell.length_b   1.000
_cell.length_c   1.000
_cell.angle_alpha   90.00
_cell.angle_beta   90.00
_cell.angle_gamma   90.00
#
_symmetry.space_group_name_H-M   'P 1'
#
loop_
_entity.id
_entity.type
_entity.pdbx_description
1 polymer ?
#
loop_
_entity_poly.entity_id
_entity_poly.type
_entity_poly.pdbx_seq_one_letter_code
_entity_poly.pdbx_strand_id
1 'polypeptide(L)'
;MSQTYCENEVDLGRPWTIYEAYQIIIIAQAEALVGLGAKEELKDIIFTIWANYLSQLGVAFCDDERIVPDVVEKFRVGRARELRRGSFDTPLNKKMKKTTILEKDSTKEKSLFDEILESEENTDDSFIKKFDSSDEGDSKNKSQKKFYRKRYEKAKLSPEWMNLEKTIAICFIGVLHTNPEILLHDIVRWIYESKIPFLSTSHLLPSNMVLSGGDQSLFKVGKFDTKFLLKEVNKLCTYLVLKSLPAPDIKELIMRFVKELYLPNEVMHISCNLADRIPYLSSAKTHYIRHDHQAMAYIILGLRLVFGIDDSTEYLLSEYSSKLQECLHPDTTRLFIWTDWKKLHIYKSSEVFDLYKELTCDV
;
A
#
# COMPACT_ATOMS: atom_id res chain seq x y z
N MET A 1 11.19 0.90 -59.30
CA MET A 1 10.47 1.30 -58.07
C MET A 1 10.59 0.15 -57.09
N SER A 2 11.61 0.20 -56.24
CA SER A 2 11.88 -0.83 -55.23
C SER A 2 11.54 -0.20 -53.88
N GLN A 3 10.32 -0.41 -53.40
CA GLN A 3 9.96 -0.04 -52.03
C GLN A 3 10.64 -1.05 -51.09
N THR A 4 11.78 -0.65 -50.54
CA THR A 4 12.33 -1.23 -49.32
C THR A 4 11.32 -0.98 -48.21
N TYR A 5 10.68 -2.04 -47.72
CA TYR A 5 9.97 -2.04 -46.45
C TYR A 5 10.98 -1.66 -45.37
N CYS A 6 10.84 -0.46 -44.79
CA CYS A 6 11.46 -0.17 -43.51
C CYS A 6 10.77 -1.06 -42.49
N GLU A 7 11.45 -2.12 -42.03
CA GLU A 7 11.11 -2.75 -40.77
C GLU A 7 11.11 -1.65 -39.71
N ASN A 8 9.93 -1.34 -39.15
CA ASN A 8 9.85 -0.49 -37.99
C ASN A 8 10.60 -1.23 -36.87
N GLU A 9 11.86 -0.86 -36.61
CA GLU A 9 12.61 -1.35 -35.46
C GLU A 9 11.73 -1.13 -34.22
N VAL A 10 11.26 -2.23 -33.65
CA VAL A 10 10.44 -2.19 -32.45
C VAL A 10 11.38 -1.74 -31.35
N ASP A 11 11.31 -0.48 -30.93
CA ASP A 11 12.10 0.01 -29.81
C ASP A 11 11.78 -0.81 -28.55
N LEU A 12 12.72 -1.67 -28.16
CA LEU A 12 12.60 -2.54 -26.99
C LEU A 12 13.11 -1.83 -25.73
N GLY A 13 13.64 -0.61 -25.82
CA GLY A 13 14.23 0.11 -24.68
C GLY A 13 15.46 -0.59 -24.08
N ARG A 14 15.83 -0.21 -22.86
CA ARG A 14 17.00 -0.77 -22.14
C ARG A 14 16.62 -2.03 -21.34
N PRO A 15 17.57 -2.95 -21.06
CA PRO A 15 17.33 -3.98 -20.05
C PRO A 15 17.08 -3.33 -18.68
N TRP A 16 16.14 -3.88 -17.92
CA TRP A 16 15.80 -3.42 -16.57
C TRP A 16 15.34 -4.59 -15.70
N THR A 17 15.60 -4.49 -14.40
CA THR A 17 15.15 -5.46 -13.40
C THR A 17 13.91 -4.96 -12.67
N ILE A 18 13.12 -5.88 -12.11
CA ILE A 18 11.94 -5.48 -11.32
C ILE A 18 12.28 -4.59 -10.11
N TYR A 19 13.47 -4.78 -9.54
CA TYR A 19 13.96 -4.00 -8.41
C TYR A 19 14.26 -2.55 -8.80
N GLU A 20 14.78 -2.31 -10.01
CA GLU A 20 14.96 -0.95 -10.54
C GLU A 20 13.61 -0.23 -10.70
N ALA A 21 12.59 -0.93 -11.21
CA ALA A 21 11.26 -0.36 -11.37
C ALA A 21 10.64 -0.01 -10.01
N TYR A 22 10.73 -0.90 -9.02
CA TYR A 22 10.25 -0.60 -7.67
C TYR A 22 11.08 0.48 -6.96
N GLN A 23 12.38 0.60 -7.24
CA GLN A 23 13.20 1.68 -6.72
C GLN A 23 12.74 3.05 -7.21
N ILE A 24 12.41 3.18 -8.51
CA ILE A 24 11.84 4.42 -9.07
C ILE A 24 10.53 4.79 -8.35
N ILE A 25 9.68 3.79 -8.10
CA ILE A 25 8.41 3.99 -7.41
C ILE A 25 8.63 4.41 -5.96
N ILE A 26 9.55 3.75 -5.24
CA ILE A 26 9.92 4.11 -3.85
C ILE A 26 10.43 5.55 -3.78
N ILE A 27 11.25 5.98 -4.73
CA ILE A 27 11.75 7.36 -4.79
C ILE A 27 10.59 8.35 -4.95
N ALA A 28 9.68 8.10 -5.91
CA ALA A 28 8.51 8.95 -6.12
C ALA A 28 7.58 8.99 -4.90
N GLN A 29 7.38 7.86 -4.22
CA GLN A 29 6.60 7.79 -2.98
C GLN A 29 7.28 8.56 -1.84
N ALA A 30 8.60 8.44 -1.69
CA ALA A 30 9.37 9.18 -0.69
C ALA A 30 9.29 10.69 -0.93
N GLU A 31 9.38 11.13 -2.19
CA GLU A 31 9.22 12.54 -2.58
C GLU A 31 7.83 13.07 -2.26
N ALA A 32 6.79 12.30 -2.58
CA ALA A 32 5.43 12.64 -2.23
C ALA A 32 5.25 12.78 -0.71
N LEU A 33 5.82 11.86 0.08
CA LEU A 33 5.76 11.90 1.54
C LEU A 33 6.47 13.13 2.14
N VAL A 34 7.65 13.50 1.60
CA VAL A 34 8.34 14.74 1.98
C VAL A 34 7.46 15.96 1.66
N GLY A 35 6.83 15.98 0.47
CA GLY A 35 5.87 17.02 0.10
C GLY A 35 4.63 17.11 1.00
N LEU A 36 4.31 16.03 1.73
CA LEU A 36 3.19 15.94 2.68
C LEU A 36 3.59 16.24 4.13
N GLY A 37 4.82 16.70 4.37
CA GLY A 37 5.30 17.12 5.68
C GLY A 37 6.20 16.10 6.40
N ALA A 38 6.66 15.05 5.71
CA ALA A 38 7.76 14.24 6.23
C ALA A 38 9.10 15.01 6.14
N LYS A 39 10.04 14.70 7.04
CA LYS A 39 11.37 15.33 7.05
C LYS A 39 12.20 14.89 5.86
N GLU A 40 13.11 15.73 5.37
CA GLU A 40 13.97 15.42 4.22
C GLU A 40 14.88 14.20 4.45
N GLU A 41 15.31 13.98 5.70
CA GLU A 41 16.08 12.80 6.16
C GLU A 41 15.38 11.47 5.83
N LEU A 42 14.06 11.49 5.55
CA LEU A 42 13.29 10.31 5.19
C LEU A 42 13.90 9.56 4.00
N LYS A 43 14.42 10.29 3.01
CA LYS A 43 14.99 9.68 1.79
C LYS A 43 16.19 8.79 2.13
N ASP A 44 17.05 9.24 3.04
CA ASP A 44 18.25 8.49 3.45
C ASP A 44 17.89 7.26 4.28
N ILE A 45 16.88 7.37 5.14
CA ILE A 45 16.37 6.23 5.91
C ILE A 45 15.74 5.20 4.98
N ILE A 46 14.89 5.62 4.04
CA ILE A 46 14.29 4.73 3.04
C ILE A 46 15.38 4.04 2.21
N PHE A 47 16.39 4.78 1.76
CA PHE A 47 17.52 4.22 1.03
C PHE A 47 18.23 3.13 1.86
N THR A 48 18.49 3.39 3.14
CA THR A 48 19.13 2.42 4.05
C THR A 48 18.28 1.16 4.20
N ILE A 49 16.96 1.30 4.38
CA ILE A 49 16.03 0.16 4.48
C ILE A 49 16.00 -0.63 3.16
N TRP A 50 15.95 0.07 2.03
CA TRP A 50 15.92 -0.55 0.70
C TRP A 50 17.22 -1.27 0.36
N ALA A 51 18.37 -0.68 0.66
CA ALA A 51 19.68 -1.29 0.46
C ALA A 51 19.84 -2.56 1.32
N ASN A 52 19.41 -2.51 2.59
CA ASN A 52 19.39 -3.69 3.46
C ASN A 52 18.46 -4.79 2.90
N TYR A 53 17.27 -4.41 2.41
CA TYR A 53 16.35 -5.36 1.76
C TYR A 53 17.00 -6.04 0.55
N LEU A 54 17.64 -5.28 -0.34
CA LEU A 54 18.31 -5.84 -1.52
C LEU A 54 19.53 -6.72 -1.17
N SER A 55 20.28 -6.36 -0.13
CA SER A 55 21.40 -7.14 0.39
C SER A 55 20.94 -8.48 0.96
N GLN A 56 19.86 -8.49 1.75
CA GLN A 56 19.27 -9.74 2.25
C GLN A 56 18.66 -10.61 1.17
N LEU A 57 18.19 -10.02 0.07
CA LEU A 57 17.77 -10.77 -1.12
C LEU A 57 18.95 -11.33 -1.93
N GLY A 58 20.17 -10.84 -1.71
CA GLY A 58 21.36 -11.19 -2.46
C GLY A 58 21.40 -10.59 -3.87
N VAL A 59 20.65 -9.51 -4.14
CA VAL A 59 20.49 -8.94 -5.49
C VAL A 59 21.40 -7.74 -5.73
N ALA A 60 21.71 -6.99 -4.67
CA ALA A 60 22.62 -5.83 -4.68
C ALA A 60 23.14 -5.56 -3.26
N PHE A 61 24.27 -4.87 -3.14
CA PHE A 61 24.89 -4.52 -1.84
C PHE A 61 25.27 -5.75 -0.98
N CYS A 62 25.75 -6.81 -1.63
CA CYS A 62 26.28 -8.02 -0.99
C CYS A 62 27.55 -8.47 -1.72
N ASP A 63 28.40 -9.25 -1.01
CA ASP A 63 29.68 -9.72 -1.57
C ASP A 63 29.47 -10.65 -2.79
N ASP A 64 28.44 -11.50 -2.72
CA ASP A 64 28.06 -12.44 -3.77
C ASP A 64 26.70 -12.05 -4.37
N GLU A 65 26.69 -11.13 -5.33
CA GLU A 65 25.46 -10.75 -6.06
C GLU A 65 24.93 -11.91 -6.92
N ARG A 66 23.65 -12.20 -6.76
CA ARG A 66 22.94 -13.25 -7.50
C ARG A 66 22.06 -12.63 -8.58
N ILE A 67 22.11 -13.24 -9.76
CA ILE A 67 21.23 -12.86 -10.87
C ILE A 67 19.78 -13.22 -10.54
N VAL A 68 19.56 -14.41 -9.95
CA VAL A 68 18.27 -14.92 -9.53
C VAL A 68 18.18 -14.86 -8.00
N PRO A 69 17.17 -14.19 -7.42
CA PRO A 69 17.03 -14.09 -5.97
C PRO A 69 16.61 -15.43 -5.33
N ASP A 70 17.00 -15.65 -4.08
CA ASP A 70 16.74 -16.90 -3.32
C ASP A 70 15.27 -17.27 -3.24
N VAL A 71 14.36 -16.29 -3.22
CA VAL A 71 12.91 -16.52 -3.22
C VAL A 71 12.46 -17.31 -4.44
N VAL A 72 13.07 -17.07 -5.60
CA VAL A 72 12.72 -17.73 -6.85
C VAL A 72 13.12 -19.20 -6.80
N GLU A 73 14.32 -19.49 -6.29
CA GLU A 73 14.82 -20.85 -6.14
C GLU A 73 14.04 -21.64 -5.08
N LYS A 74 13.79 -21.01 -3.93
CA LYS A 74 13.06 -21.57 -2.78
C LYS A 74 11.64 -21.98 -3.14
N PHE A 75 10.92 -21.13 -3.87
CA PHE A 75 9.53 -21.40 -4.26
C PHE A 75 9.41 -22.05 -5.65
N ARG A 76 10.49 -22.12 -6.43
CA ARG A 76 10.52 -22.61 -7.82
C ARG A 76 9.51 -21.89 -8.72
N VAL A 77 9.41 -20.58 -8.53
CA VAL A 77 8.51 -19.65 -9.26
C VAL A 77 9.23 -18.31 -9.36
N GLY A 78 9.17 -17.64 -10.50
CA GLY A 78 9.83 -16.35 -10.68
C GLY A 78 9.20 -15.56 -11.81
N ARG A 79 9.29 -14.23 -11.72
CA ARG A 79 8.85 -13.34 -12.80
C ARG A 79 9.93 -13.26 -13.87
N ALA A 80 9.54 -13.00 -15.12
CA ALA A 80 10.48 -12.82 -16.23
C ALA A 80 11.60 -11.81 -15.88
N ARG A 81 11.24 -10.72 -15.20
CA ARG A 81 12.12 -9.62 -14.75
C ARG A 81 13.06 -9.96 -13.59
N GLU A 82 12.92 -11.14 -12.98
CA GLU A 82 13.79 -11.66 -11.91
C GLU A 82 14.70 -12.79 -12.41
N LEU A 83 14.26 -13.48 -13.47
CA LEU A 83 14.94 -14.66 -14.00
C LEU A 83 16.04 -14.30 -15.01
N ARG A 84 15.85 -13.21 -15.76
CA ARG A 84 16.76 -12.82 -16.84
C ARG A 84 17.08 -11.34 -16.76
N ARG A 85 18.37 -11.02 -16.79
CA ARG A 85 18.84 -9.68 -17.11
C ARG A 85 19.20 -9.68 -18.60
N GLY A 86 18.44 -8.96 -19.41
CA GLY A 86 18.79 -8.75 -20.82
C GLY A 86 20.13 -8.02 -20.94
N SER A 87 20.74 -8.04 -22.13
CA SER A 87 21.88 -7.17 -22.46
C SER A 87 21.39 -5.88 -23.10
N PHE A 88 22.24 -4.85 -23.18
CA PHE A 88 21.91 -3.65 -23.98
C PHE A 88 21.71 -3.99 -25.47
N ASP A 89 22.42 -5.00 -25.98
CA ASP A 89 22.24 -5.48 -27.36
C ASP A 89 20.95 -6.28 -27.53
N THR A 90 20.49 -6.94 -26.47
CA THR A 90 19.29 -7.79 -26.45
C THR A 90 18.52 -7.59 -25.15
N PRO A 91 17.71 -6.52 -25.06
CA PRO A 91 17.03 -6.14 -23.81
C PRO A 91 15.95 -7.12 -23.37
N LEU A 92 15.52 -8.04 -24.25
CA LEU A 92 14.47 -9.04 -24.01
C LEU A 92 13.10 -8.45 -23.63
N ASN A 93 12.85 -7.18 -23.96
CA ASN A 93 11.58 -6.49 -23.66
C ASN A 93 10.59 -6.65 -24.82
N LYS A 94 9.66 -7.60 -24.76
CA LYS A 94 8.62 -7.72 -25.80
C LYS A 94 7.48 -6.72 -25.54
N LYS A 95 7.22 -5.79 -26.47
CA LYS A 95 6.03 -4.91 -26.40
C LYS A 95 4.74 -5.73 -26.45
N MET A 96 3.73 -5.29 -25.71
CA MET A 96 2.37 -5.80 -25.87
C MET A 96 1.91 -5.59 -27.31
N LYS A 97 1.49 -6.67 -27.99
CA LYS A 97 0.72 -6.52 -29.24
C LYS A 97 -0.61 -5.88 -28.85
N LYS A 98 -0.93 -4.70 -29.39
CA LYS A 98 -2.29 -4.16 -29.33
C LYS A 98 -3.20 -5.18 -30.00
N THR A 99 -3.97 -5.95 -29.23
CA THR A 99 -5.07 -6.72 -29.77
C THR A 99 -6.07 -5.72 -30.31
N THR A 100 -6.23 -5.69 -31.63
CA THR A 100 -7.38 -5.06 -32.27
C THR A 100 -8.61 -5.75 -31.71
N ILE A 101 -9.32 -5.10 -30.81
CA ILE A 101 -10.58 -5.58 -30.24
C ILE A 101 -11.58 -5.59 -31.39
N LEU A 102 -11.70 -6.71 -32.09
CA LEU A 102 -12.91 -7.05 -32.81
C LEU A 102 -13.88 -7.58 -31.75
N GLU A 103 -14.96 -6.82 -31.53
CA GLU A 103 -16.09 -7.18 -30.69
C GLU A 103 -16.48 -8.64 -30.95
N LYS A 104 -16.26 -9.52 -29.98
CA LYS A 104 -16.97 -10.78 -29.85
C LYS A 104 -17.35 -11.02 -28.41
N ASP A 105 -18.66 -11.15 -28.27
CA ASP A 105 -19.50 -11.30 -27.11
C ASP A 105 -18.91 -11.94 -25.84
N SER A 106 -19.41 -11.36 -24.75
CA SER A 106 -19.41 -11.80 -23.36
C SER A 106 -19.54 -13.31 -23.16
N THR A 107 -18.55 -13.91 -22.51
CA THR A 107 -18.66 -14.77 -21.31
C THR A 107 -17.40 -15.63 -21.20
N LYS A 108 -16.40 -15.09 -20.52
CA LYS A 108 -15.35 -15.82 -19.78
C LYS A 108 -14.44 -14.75 -19.19
N GLU A 109 -14.65 -14.45 -17.92
CA GLU A 109 -13.54 -13.92 -17.10
C GLU A 109 -12.44 -14.98 -17.13
N LYS A 110 -11.51 -14.86 -18.07
CA LYS A 110 -10.19 -15.46 -17.91
C LYS A 110 -9.64 -14.86 -16.62
N SER A 111 -9.28 -15.69 -15.65
CA SER A 111 -8.70 -15.15 -14.44
C SER A 111 -7.42 -14.39 -14.83
N LEU A 112 -7.18 -13.22 -14.26
CA LEU A 112 -5.95 -12.41 -14.47
C LEU A 112 -4.67 -13.27 -14.39
N PHE A 113 -4.76 -14.37 -13.64
CA PHE A 113 -3.74 -15.40 -13.48
C PHE A 113 -3.50 -16.27 -14.72
N ASP A 114 -4.57 -16.66 -15.43
CA ASP A 114 -4.48 -17.45 -16.67
C ASP A 114 -3.86 -16.61 -17.80
N GLU A 115 -4.09 -15.31 -17.81
CA GLU A 115 -3.46 -14.37 -18.75
C GLU A 115 -1.96 -14.18 -18.48
N ILE A 116 -1.55 -14.14 -17.21
CA ILE A 116 -0.13 -14.14 -16.79
C ILE A 116 0.54 -15.44 -17.26
N LEU A 117 -0.06 -16.60 -16.98
CA LEU A 117 0.49 -17.91 -17.39
C LEU A 117 0.57 -18.08 -18.92
N GLU A 118 -0.46 -17.66 -19.66
CA GLU A 118 -0.46 -17.71 -21.13
C GLU A 118 0.59 -16.73 -21.74
N SER A 119 0.86 -15.60 -21.07
CA SER A 119 1.90 -14.65 -21.50
C SER A 119 3.31 -15.18 -21.22
N GLU A 120 3.50 -15.94 -20.14
CA GLU A 120 4.78 -16.58 -19.78
C GLU A 120 5.10 -17.77 -20.70
N GLU A 121 4.09 -18.56 -21.12
CA GLU A 121 4.25 -19.73 -22.02
C GLU A 121 4.69 -19.36 -23.45
N ASN A 122 4.41 -18.14 -23.93
CA ASN A 122 4.77 -17.70 -25.29
C ASN A 122 6.21 -17.15 -25.42
N THR A 123 7.03 -17.32 -24.40
CA THR A 123 8.44 -16.90 -24.38
C THR A 123 9.29 -18.17 -24.42
N ASP A 124 10.12 -18.33 -25.46
CA ASP A 124 10.95 -19.54 -25.64
C ASP A 124 12.00 -19.63 -24.51
N ASP A 125 11.64 -20.39 -23.47
CA ASP A 125 12.32 -20.37 -22.18
C ASP A 125 13.07 -21.68 -21.92
N SER A 126 14.38 -21.67 -22.17
CA SER A 126 15.28 -22.81 -21.91
C SER A 126 15.41 -23.19 -20.42
N PHE A 127 15.02 -22.30 -19.50
CA PHE A 127 15.10 -22.53 -18.06
C PHE A 127 13.85 -23.22 -17.48
N ILE A 128 12.65 -22.92 -18.00
CA ILE A 128 11.42 -23.67 -17.68
C ILE A 128 11.61 -25.13 -18.08
N LYS A 129 12.15 -25.39 -19.28
CA LYS A 129 12.50 -26.74 -19.75
C LYS A 129 13.46 -27.50 -18.83
N LYS A 130 14.30 -26.81 -18.05
CA LYS A 130 15.28 -27.42 -17.12
C LYS A 130 14.64 -27.95 -15.83
N PHE A 131 13.50 -27.39 -15.43
CA PHE A 131 12.68 -27.88 -14.31
C PHE A 131 11.48 -28.73 -14.75
N ASP A 132 11.26 -28.83 -16.07
CA ASP A 132 10.08 -29.42 -16.70
C ASP A 132 10.39 -30.69 -17.52
N SER A 133 11.48 -31.39 -17.18
CA SER A 133 11.83 -32.66 -17.84
C SER A 133 10.94 -33.81 -17.35
N SER A 134 9.69 -33.82 -17.78
CA SER A 134 8.87 -35.03 -17.93
C SER A 134 7.64 -34.70 -18.77
N ASP A 135 7.80 -34.82 -20.09
CA ASP A 135 6.73 -34.80 -21.07
C ASP A 135 5.84 -36.05 -20.89
N GLU A 136 4.53 -35.83 -20.74
CA GLU A 136 3.42 -36.71 -21.17
C GLU A 136 2.08 -36.24 -20.55
N GLY A 137 1.22 -35.65 -21.38
CA GLY A 137 -0.25 -35.68 -21.22
C GLY A 137 -0.94 -34.39 -20.78
N ASP A 138 -1.92 -33.93 -21.57
CA ASP A 138 -2.75 -32.73 -21.40
C ASP A 138 -3.49 -32.64 -20.04
N SER A 139 -3.74 -33.79 -19.39
CA SER A 139 -4.31 -33.87 -18.04
C SER A 139 -3.32 -33.56 -16.92
N LYS A 140 -2.01 -33.81 -17.11
CA LYS A 140 -0.97 -33.43 -16.12
C LYS A 140 -0.71 -31.92 -16.15
N ASN A 141 -0.90 -31.28 -17.29
CA ASN A 141 -0.64 -29.86 -17.51
C ASN A 141 -1.54 -28.97 -16.62
N LYS A 142 -2.83 -29.30 -16.48
CA LYS A 142 -3.74 -28.62 -15.53
C LYS A 142 -3.32 -28.78 -14.06
N SER A 143 -2.83 -29.97 -13.71
CA SER A 143 -2.35 -30.27 -12.35
C SER A 143 -1.08 -29.48 -12.02
N GLN A 144 -0.12 -29.46 -12.96
CA GLN A 144 1.11 -28.66 -12.86
C GLN A 144 0.84 -27.16 -12.76
N LYS A 145 -0.06 -26.60 -13.60
CA LYS A 145 -0.50 -25.20 -13.50
C LYS A 145 -1.10 -24.89 -12.12
N LYS A 146 -1.90 -25.80 -11.56
CA LYS A 146 -2.45 -25.68 -10.20
C LYS A 146 -1.36 -25.69 -9.12
N PHE A 147 -0.33 -26.54 -9.26
CA PHE A 147 0.81 -26.57 -8.33
C PHE A 147 1.67 -25.31 -8.42
N TYR A 148 1.96 -24.83 -9.64
CA TYR A 148 2.68 -23.58 -9.86
C TYR A 148 1.94 -22.41 -9.23
N ARG A 149 0.63 -22.28 -9.50
CA ARG A 149 -0.22 -21.24 -8.89
C ARG A 149 -0.16 -21.26 -7.36
N LYS A 150 -0.24 -22.43 -6.73
CA LYS A 150 -0.11 -22.54 -5.26
C LYS A 150 1.26 -22.08 -4.76
N ARG A 151 2.34 -22.43 -5.44
CA ARG A 151 3.70 -21.98 -5.08
C ARG A 151 3.86 -20.48 -5.24
N TYR A 152 3.33 -19.93 -6.33
CA TYR A 152 3.35 -18.50 -6.64
C TYR A 152 2.57 -17.67 -5.60
N GLU A 153 1.36 -18.10 -5.23
CA GLU A 153 0.60 -17.46 -4.14
C GLU A 153 1.35 -17.54 -2.81
N LYS A 154 2.05 -18.65 -2.54
CA LYS A 154 2.90 -18.77 -1.35
C LYS A 154 4.11 -17.85 -1.41
N ALA A 155 4.73 -17.69 -2.59
CA ALA A 155 5.88 -16.81 -2.80
C ALA A 155 5.48 -15.35 -2.57
N LYS A 156 4.35 -14.89 -3.14
CA LYS A 156 3.80 -13.54 -2.93
C LYS A 156 3.63 -13.15 -1.46
N LEU A 157 3.30 -14.12 -0.61
CA LEU A 157 3.14 -13.89 0.82
C LEU A 157 4.48 -13.68 1.55
N SER A 158 5.59 -14.15 0.97
CA SER A 158 6.94 -14.00 1.50
C SER A 158 7.35 -12.52 1.54
N PRO A 159 8.05 -12.05 2.59
CA PRO A 159 8.65 -10.73 2.61
C PRO A 159 9.71 -10.56 1.51
N GLU A 160 10.36 -11.65 1.12
CA GLU A 160 11.37 -11.70 0.04
C GLU A 160 10.75 -11.40 -1.35
N TRP A 161 9.44 -11.58 -1.52
CA TRP A 161 8.78 -11.31 -2.80
C TRP A 161 8.34 -9.85 -2.88
N MET A 162 9.14 -9.03 -3.56
CA MET A 162 8.84 -7.61 -3.71
C MET A 162 7.58 -7.36 -4.55
N ASN A 163 6.69 -6.50 -4.05
CA ASN A 163 5.48 -6.05 -4.72
C ASN A 163 5.20 -4.58 -4.38
N LEU A 164 4.18 -4.01 -5.02
CA LEU A 164 3.85 -2.60 -4.86
C LEU A 164 3.44 -2.28 -3.41
N GLU A 165 2.72 -3.16 -2.73
CA GLU A 165 2.34 -3.00 -1.31
C GLU A 165 3.56 -2.91 -0.38
N LYS A 166 4.65 -3.61 -0.69
CA LYS A 166 5.90 -3.51 0.07
C LYS A 166 6.65 -2.20 -0.20
N THR A 167 6.52 -1.59 -1.40
CA THR A 167 7.15 -0.28 -1.67
C THR A 167 6.67 0.78 -0.67
N ILE A 168 5.35 0.87 -0.49
CA ILE A 168 4.77 1.84 0.44
C ILE A 168 4.99 1.44 1.90
N ALA A 169 5.05 0.13 2.21
CA ALA A 169 5.39 -0.34 3.55
C ALA A 169 6.82 0.04 3.96
N ILE A 170 7.80 -0.07 3.04
CA ILE A 170 9.17 0.42 3.26
C ILE A 170 9.17 1.92 3.52
N CYS A 171 8.44 2.69 2.70
CA CYS A 171 8.31 4.13 2.89
C CYS A 171 7.71 4.48 4.27
N PHE A 172 6.65 3.78 4.68
CA PHE A 172 6.02 3.99 5.98
C PHE A 172 6.94 3.63 7.15
N ILE A 173 7.73 2.56 7.06
CA ILE A 173 8.74 2.24 8.07
C ILE A 173 9.74 3.41 8.20
N GLY A 174 10.20 3.98 7.09
CA GLY A 174 11.06 5.16 7.09
C GLY A 174 10.40 6.40 7.72
N VAL A 175 9.10 6.61 7.44
CA VAL A 175 8.31 7.69 8.03
C VAL A 175 8.27 7.56 9.54
N LEU A 176 8.05 6.37 10.08
CA LEU A 176 8.03 6.16 11.54
C LEU A 176 9.34 6.64 12.20
N HIS A 177 10.49 6.42 11.57
CA HIS A 177 11.78 6.87 12.10
C HIS A 177 12.00 8.38 12.06
N THR A 178 11.41 9.10 11.11
CA THR A 178 11.61 10.55 10.95
C THR A 178 10.52 11.39 11.59
N ASN A 179 9.28 10.94 11.42
CA ASN A 179 8.06 11.63 11.81
C ASN A 179 6.99 10.61 12.27
N PRO A 180 7.03 10.17 13.54
CA PRO A 180 6.09 9.18 14.07
C PRO A 180 4.65 9.71 14.19
N GLU A 181 4.41 11.02 14.04
CA GLU A 181 3.06 11.62 14.05
C GLU A 181 2.26 11.31 12.77
N ILE A 182 2.93 10.94 11.68
CA ILE A 182 2.28 10.48 10.45
C ILE A 182 1.83 9.04 10.66
N LEU A 183 0.52 8.82 10.66
CA LEU A 183 -0.07 7.54 11.02
C LEU A 183 -0.42 6.70 9.80
N LEU A 184 -0.65 5.41 10.04
CA LEU A 184 -1.03 4.42 9.04
C LEU A 184 -2.26 4.85 8.21
N HIS A 185 -3.26 5.47 8.84
CA HIS A 185 -4.45 5.95 8.14
C HIS A 185 -4.17 7.20 7.29
N ASP A 186 -3.19 8.03 7.66
CA ASP A 186 -2.79 9.19 6.85
C ASP A 186 -2.22 8.71 5.51
N ILE A 187 -1.36 7.68 5.54
CA ILE A 187 -0.79 7.06 4.33
C ILE A 187 -1.90 6.53 3.41
N VAL A 188 -2.82 5.73 3.96
CA VAL A 188 -3.92 5.15 3.17
C VAL A 188 -4.81 6.26 2.61
N ARG A 189 -5.14 7.28 3.40
CA ARG A 189 -5.91 8.43 2.93
C ARG A 189 -5.19 9.14 1.77
N TRP A 190 -3.90 9.44 1.91
CA TRP A 190 -3.12 10.15 0.89
C TRP A 190 -2.94 9.35 -0.42
N ILE A 191 -2.95 8.02 -0.36
CA ILE A 191 -3.01 7.15 -1.54
C ILE A 191 -4.32 7.37 -2.30
N TYR A 192 -5.46 7.33 -1.60
CA TYR A 192 -6.77 7.50 -2.24
C TYR A 192 -7.02 8.95 -2.69
N GLU A 193 -6.45 9.93 -1.98
CA GLU A 193 -6.41 11.33 -2.43
C GLU A 193 -5.45 11.57 -3.61
N SER A 194 -4.81 10.53 -4.16
CA SER A 194 -3.84 10.59 -5.26
C SER A 194 -2.62 11.49 -4.98
N LYS A 195 -2.31 11.72 -3.70
CA LYS A 195 -1.13 12.49 -3.27
C LYS A 195 0.12 11.63 -3.24
N ILE A 196 -0.03 10.31 -3.07
CA ILE A 196 1.07 9.34 -3.12
C ILE A 196 0.83 8.39 -4.30
N PRO A 197 1.78 8.24 -5.23
CA PRO A 197 1.62 7.34 -6.35
C PRO A 197 1.69 5.88 -5.88
N PHE A 198 0.56 5.17 -5.97
CA PHE A 198 0.46 3.80 -5.49
C PHE A 198 -0.54 2.93 -6.26
N LEU A 199 -1.78 3.39 -6.50
CA LEU A 199 -2.81 2.54 -7.12
C LEU A 199 -2.47 2.12 -8.57
N SER A 200 -1.83 3.02 -9.31
CA SER A 200 -1.29 2.77 -10.65
C SER A 200 0.03 3.52 -10.79
N THR A 201 1.13 2.82 -11.03
CA THR A 201 2.49 3.40 -11.00
C THR A 201 3.27 3.20 -12.29
N SER A 202 2.69 2.56 -13.30
CA SER A 202 3.35 2.33 -14.59
C SER A 202 3.78 3.62 -15.30
N HIS A 203 3.11 4.73 -15.02
CA HIS A 203 3.40 6.05 -15.60
C HIS A 203 4.67 6.69 -15.04
N LEU A 204 5.17 6.23 -13.88
CA LEU A 204 6.41 6.73 -13.28
C LEU A 204 7.66 6.16 -13.95
N LEU A 205 7.51 5.05 -14.68
CA LEU A 205 8.64 4.38 -15.31
C LEU A 205 9.09 5.18 -16.54
N PRO A 206 10.41 5.31 -16.76
CA PRO A 206 10.94 6.05 -17.90
C PRO A 206 10.57 5.34 -19.21
N SER A 207 10.48 6.11 -20.30
CA SER A 207 10.07 5.61 -21.62
C SER A 207 10.96 4.47 -22.16
N ASN A 208 12.21 4.40 -21.71
CA ASN A 208 13.15 3.33 -22.07
C ASN A 208 12.98 2.03 -21.23
N MET A 209 12.11 2.00 -20.22
CA MET A 209 11.69 0.77 -19.52
C MET A 209 10.43 0.21 -20.17
N VAL A 210 10.59 -0.51 -21.28
CA VAL A 210 9.47 -1.05 -22.03
C VAL A 210 8.83 -2.22 -21.28
N LEU A 211 7.53 -2.07 -20.98
CA LEU A 211 6.70 -3.08 -20.33
C LEU A 211 6.27 -4.18 -21.32
N SER A 212 6.27 -5.41 -20.83
CA SER A 212 5.76 -6.59 -21.51
C SER A 212 4.38 -7.00 -20.97
N GLY A 213 3.72 -7.97 -21.62
CA GLY A 213 2.33 -8.34 -21.33
C GLY A 213 2.00 -8.60 -19.86
N GLY A 214 2.83 -9.37 -19.15
CA GLY A 214 2.61 -9.64 -17.73
C GLY A 214 2.97 -8.49 -16.80
N ASP A 215 3.79 -7.52 -17.24
CA ASP A 215 4.38 -6.51 -16.36
C ASP A 215 3.36 -5.50 -15.84
N GLN A 216 2.31 -5.19 -16.63
CA GLN A 216 1.36 -4.15 -16.26
C GLN A 216 0.60 -4.48 -14.95
N SER A 217 0.42 -5.77 -14.67
CA SER A 217 -0.20 -6.25 -13.44
C SER A 217 0.66 -6.00 -12.18
N LEU A 218 1.97 -5.84 -12.34
CA LEU A 218 2.92 -5.64 -11.23
C LEU A 218 2.85 -4.22 -10.62
N PHE A 219 2.32 -3.28 -11.40
CA PHE A 219 2.29 -1.84 -11.09
C PHE A 219 0.87 -1.32 -10.85
N LYS A 220 -0.08 -2.22 -10.62
CA LYS A 220 -1.48 -1.92 -10.30
C LYS A 220 -1.86 -2.61 -9.00
N VAL A 221 -2.52 -1.88 -8.12
CA VAL A 221 -3.10 -2.42 -6.89
C VAL A 221 -4.60 -2.14 -6.89
N GLY A 222 -5.38 -3.14 -6.49
CA GLY A 222 -6.82 -3.00 -6.29
C GLY A 222 -7.14 -2.33 -4.96
N LYS A 223 -7.96 -2.99 -4.13
CA LYS A 223 -8.30 -2.48 -2.80
C LYS A 223 -7.10 -2.56 -1.86
N PHE A 224 -6.81 -1.46 -1.19
CA PHE A 224 -5.74 -1.34 -0.20
C PHE A 224 -6.27 -0.66 1.06
N ASP A 225 -5.94 -1.20 2.23
CA ASP A 225 -6.39 -0.66 3.50
C ASP A 225 -5.28 -0.71 4.55
N THR A 226 -5.58 -0.16 5.72
CA THR A 226 -4.65 -0.13 6.85
C THR A 226 -4.24 -1.52 7.32
N LYS A 227 -5.09 -2.54 7.18
CA LYS A 227 -4.76 -3.92 7.58
C LYS A 227 -3.73 -4.52 6.63
N PHE A 228 -3.87 -4.29 5.33
CA PHE A 228 -2.88 -4.72 4.33
C PHE A 228 -1.53 -4.06 4.57
N LEU A 229 -1.50 -2.74 4.73
CA LEU A 229 -0.26 -2.01 5.02
C LEU A 229 0.41 -2.53 6.30
N LEU A 230 -0.36 -2.64 7.40
CA LEU A 230 0.16 -3.13 8.68
C LEU A 230 0.73 -4.55 8.58
N LYS A 231 0.09 -5.43 7.80
CA LYS A 231 0.57 -6.80 7.58
C LYS A 231 1.94 -6.80 6.90
N GLU A 232 2.12 -6.00 5.85
CA GLU A 232 3.38 -5.93 5.12
C GLU A 232 4.48 -5.26 5.96
N VAL A 233 4.15 -4.20 6.72
CA VAL A 233 5.08 -3.56 7.68
C VAL A 233 5.61 -4.58 8.69
N ASN A 234 4.72 -5.34 9.35
CA ASN A 234 5.14 -6.34 10.34
C ASN A 234 6.04 -7.42 9.72
N LYS A 235 5.70 -7.93 8.54
CA LYS A 235 6.52 -8.92 7.83
C LYS A 235 7.90 -8.38 7.49
N LEU A 236 7.97 -7.16 6.96
CA LEU A 236 9.22 -6.51 6.59
C LEU A 236 10.08 -6.25 7.82
N CYS A 237 9.51 -5.77 8.93
CA CYS A 237 10.24 -5.59 10.18
C CYS A 237 10.84 -6.90 10.70
N THR A 238 10.08 -8.00 10.65
CA THR A 238 10.59 -9.32 11.03
C THR A 238 11.71 -9.79 10.09
N TYR A 239 11.54 -9.63 8.77
CA TYR A 239 12.51 -10.05 7.77
C TYR A 239 13.82 -9.25 7.89
N LEU A 240 13.72 -7.93 7.92
CA LEU A 240 14.84 -7.01 8.03
C LEU A 240 15.45 -6.94 9.44
N VAL A 241 14.90 -7.69 10.41
CA VAL A 241 15.31 -7.72 11.81
C VAL A 241 15.36 -6.31 12.41
N LEU A 242 14.37 -5.49 12.08
CA LEU A 242 14.28 -4.14 12.60
C LEU A 242 13.88 -4.19 14.09
N LYS A 243 14.61 -3.43 14.91
CA LYS A 243 14.30 -3.23 16.34
C LYS A 243 12.96 -2.50 16.49
N SER A 244 12.51 -2.35 17.73
CA SER A 244 11.26 -1.65 18.07
C SER A 244 11.11 -0.34 17.30
N LEU A 245 9.99 -0.22 16.59
CA LEU A 245 9.64 1.00 15.87
C LEU A 245 9.35 2.12 16.88
N PRO A 246 9.75 3.37 16.59
CA PRO A 246 9.43 4.50 17.44
C PRO A 246 7.90 4.70 17.53
N ALA A 247 7.45 5.15 18.69
CA ALA A 247 6.06 5.44 18.98
C ALA A 247 5.85 6.97 19.08
N PRO A 248 4.75 7.51 18.52
CA PRO A 248 4.37 8.91 18.72
C PRO A 248 3.92 9.16 20.16
N ASP A 249 3.91 10.44 20.57
CA ASP A 249 3.24 10.84 21.81
C ASP A 249 1.73 10.70 21.65
N ILE A 250 1.14 9.83 22.48
CA ILE A 250 -0.31 9.58 22.50
C ILE A 250 -1.08 10.85 22.85
N LYS A 251 -0.53 11.75 23.68
CA LYS A 251 -1.20 13.01 24.02
C LYS A 251 -1.29 13.93 22.80
N GLU A 252 -0.23 14.02 22.01
CA GLU A 252 -0.23 14.78 20.76
C GLU A 252 -1.26 14.25 19.78
N LEU A 253 -1.39 12.93 19.68
CA LEU A 253 -2.43 12.30 18.86
C LEU A 253 -3.85 12.58 19.39
N ILE A 254 -4.06 12.54 20.70
CA ILE A 254 -5.35 12.89 21.31
C ILE A 254 -5.71 14.34 20.98
N MET A 255 -4.77 15.27 21.16
CA MET A 255 -4.97 16.69 20.85
C MET A 255 -5.30 16.88 19.36
N ARG A 256 -4.54 16.22 18.47
CA ARG A 256 -4.76 16.22 17.02
C ARG A 256 -6.17 15.74 16.68
N PHE A 257 -6.58 14.58 17.18
CA PHE A 257 -7.88 13.99 16.85
C PHE A 257 -9.07 14.75 17.46
N VAL A 258 -8.95 15.28 18.68
CA VAL A 258 -10.00 16.14 19.25
C VAL A 258 -10.23 17.37 18.38
N LYS A 259 -9.14 17.98 17.88
CA LYS A 259 -9.22 19.10 16.94
C LYS A 259 -9.82 18.69 15.60
N GLU A 260 -9.36 17.60 14.99
CA GLU A 260 -9.87 17.10 13.71
C GLU A 260 -11.36 16.71 13.77
N LEU A 261 -11.80 16.20 14.92
CA LEU A 261 -13.19 15.82 15.18
C LEU A 261 -14.08 16.99 15.62
N TYR A 262 -13.53 18.20 15.79
CA TYR A 262 -14.25 19.38 16.29
C TYR A 262 -14.92 19.13 17.66
N LEU A 263 -14.21 18.41 18.54
CA LEU A 263 -14.67 18.12 19.89
C LEU A 263 -14.23 19.21 20.87
N PRO A 264 -14.93 19.37 22.02
CA PRO A 264 -14.56 20.35 23.04
C PRO A 264 -13.21 20.06 23.69
N ASN A 265 -12.54 21.12 24.15
CA ASN A 265 -11.23 21.03 24.82
C ASN A 265 -11.30 20.22 26.13
N GLU A 266 -12.45 20.19 26.79
CA GLU A 266 -12.70 19.39 27.98
C GLU A 266 -12.47 17.90 27.72
N VAL A 267 -12.88 17.42 26.53
CA VAL A 267 -12.66 16.03 26.11
C VAL A 267 -11.16 15.78 25.95
N MET A 268 -10.42 16.69 25.34
CA MET A 268 -8.95 16.60 25.21
C MET A 268 -8.28 16.48 26.58
N HIS A 269 -8.60 17.37 27.53
CA HIS A 269 -8.00 17.34 28.87
C HIS A 269 -8.31 16.03 29.61
N ILE A 270 -9.55 15.56 29.56
CA ILE A 270 -9.96 14.32 30.22
C ILE A 270 -9.28 13.12 29.56
N SER A 271 -9.24 13.04 28.24
CA SER A 271 -8.60 11.94 27.51
C SER A 271 -7.09 11.88 27.74
N CYS A 272 -6.39 13.02 27.77
CA CYS A 272 -4.98 13.06 28.15
C CYS A 272 -4.75 12.59 29.59
N ASN A 273 -5.60 13.01 30.53
CA ASN A 273 -5.53 12.56 31.93
C ASN A 273 -5.80 11.04 32.06
N LEU A 274 -6.70 10.49 31.24
CA LEU A 274 -6.94 9.05 31.19
C LEU A 274 -5.72 8.29 30.67
N ALA A 275 -5.05 8.81 29.64
CA ALA A 275 -3.84 8.21 29.08
C ALA A 275 -2.68 8.17 30.09
N ASP A 276 -2.56 9.18 30.97
CA ASP A 276 -1.57 9.19 32.05
C ASP A 276 -1.84 8.18 33.16
N ARG A 277 -3.12 7.91 33.46
CA ARG A 277 -3.53 7.10 34.62
C ARG A 277 -3.76 5.64 34.28
N ILE A 278 -4.19 5.35 33.05
CA ILE A 278 -4.63 4.01 32.63
C ILE A 278 -3.71 3.57 31.50
N PRO A 279 -2.77 2.63 31.75
CA PRO A 279 -1.89 2.14 30.71
C PRO A 279 -2.67 1.39 29.63
N TYR A 280 -2.31 1.61 28.38
CA TYR A 280 -2.86 0.86 27.27
C TYR A 280 -2.25 -0.54 27.22
N LEU A 281 -3.09 -1.57 27.35
CA LEU A 281 -2.66 -2.96 27.29
C LEU A 281 -2.87 -3.51 25.87
N SER A 282 -1.80 -3.56 25.08
CA SER A 282 -1.83 -4.27 23.78
C SER A 282 -1.52 -5.76 24.00
N SER A 283 -2.44 -6.63 23.59
CA SER A 283 -2.23 -8.09 23.54
C SER A 283 -1.55 -8.54 22.23
N ALA A 284 -1.43 -7.64 21.25
CA ALA A 284 -0.94 -7.99 19.93
C ALA A 284 0.59 -8.16 19.91
N LYS A 285 1.06 -9.33 19.47
CA LYS A 285 2.48 -9.58 19.15
C LYS A 285 2.80 -9.00 17.76
N THR A 286 2.86 -7.68 17.65
CA THR A 286 3.21 -6.97 16.41
C THR A 286 4.38 -6.02 16.64
N HIS A 287 5.16 -5.76 15.59
CA HIS A 287 6.26 -4.77 15.63
C HIS A 287 5.74 -3.34 15.75
N TYR A 288 4.60 -3.06 15.12
CA TYR A 288 3.92 -1.77 15.17
C TYR A 288 2.65 -1.85 16.01
N ILE A 289 2.46 -0.89 16.92
CA ILE A 289 1.23 -0.71 17.69
C ILE A 289 0.39 0.37 17.00
N ARG A 290 -0.91 0.14 16.89
CA ARG A 290 -1.84 1.08 16.26
C ARG A 290 -2.18 2.23 17.20
N HIS A 291 -1.33 3.25 17.20
CA HIS A 291 -1.45 4.41 18.10
C HIS A 291 -2.70 5.27 17.83
N ASP A 292 -3.21 5.23 16.59
CA ASP A 292 -4.51 5.80 16.22
C ASP A 292 -5.66 5.20 17.05
N HIS A 293 -5.69 3.86 17.16
CA HIS A 293 -6.70 3.14 17.94
C HIS A 293 -6.56 3.44 19.43
N GLN A 294 -5.33 3.57 19.91
CA GLN A 294 -5.04 3.89 21.31
C GLN A 294 -5.57 5.30 21.67
N ALA A 295 -5.20 6.32 20.89
CA ALA A 295 -5.66 7.69 21.12
C ALA A 295 -7.19 7.80 21.02
N MET A 296 -7.80 7.19 20.00
CA MET A 296 -9.25 7.18 19.84
C MET A 296 -9.99 6.45 20.98
N ALA A 297 -9.41 5.38 21.54
CA ALA A 297 -10.00 4.71 22.68
C ALA A 297 -10.10 5.64 23.90
N TYR A 298 -9.05 6.43 24.19
CA TYR A 298 -9.10 7.42 25.26
C TYR A 298 -10.07 8.57 24.97
N ILE A 299 -10.22 8.98 23.71
CA ILE A 299 -11.22 9.98 23.30
C ILE A 299 -12.64 9.45 23.56
N ILE A 300 -12.93 8.22 23.14
CA ILE A 300 -14.24 7.59 23.36
C ILE A 300 -14.55 7.45 24.86
N LEU A 301 -13.56 7.05 25.67
CA LEU A 301 -13.71 7.01 27.12
C LEU A 301 -13.97 8.40 27.71
N GLY A 302 -13.23 9.42 27.25
CA GLY A 302 -13.45 10.81 27.65
C GLY A 302 -14.87 11.29 27.32
N LEU A 303 -15.33 11.04 26.09
CA LEU A 303 -16.70 11.37 25.68
C LEU A 303 -17.75 10.64 26.51
N ARG A 304 -17.52 9.37 26.85
CA ARG A 304 -18.43 8.61 27.71
C ARG A 304 -18.51 9.18 29.12
N LEU A 305 -17.40 9.69 29.66
CA LEU A 305 -17.38 10.32 30.98
C LEU A 305 -18.04 11.71 31.00
N VAL A 306 -17.91 12.48 29.91
CA VAL A 306 -18.45 13.84 29.81
C VAL A 306 -19.93 13.86 29.43
N PHE A 307 -20.29 13.10 28.39
CA PHE A 307 -21.62 13.17 27.77
C PHE A 307 -22.49 11.96 28.07
N GLY A 308 -21.95 10.93 28.73
CA GLY A 308 -22.71 9.74 29.07
C GLY A 308 -23.21 8.97 27.85
N ILE A 309 -22.40 8.81 26.79
CA ILE A 309 -22.79 8.16 25.52
C ILE A 309 -23.50 6.81 25.78
N ASP A 310 -24.83 6.83 25.72
CA ASP A 310 -25.73 5.69 25.95
C ASP A 310 -26.98 5.74 25.07
N ASP A 311 -26.93 6.52 23.98
CA ASP A 311 -28.03 6.81 23.05
C ASP A 311 -29.22 7.56 23.68
N SER A 312 -29.09 8.08 24.91
CA SER A 312 -30.15 8.82 25.61
C SER A 312 -29.64 10.10 26.26
N THR A 313 -28.65 9.96 27.14
CA THR A 313 -28.08 11.02 27.97
C THR A 313 -27.47 12.12 27.10
N GLU A 314 -26.78 11.77 26.03
CA GLU A 314 -26.17 12.75 25.11
C GLU A 314 -27.22 13.65 24.41
N TYR A 315 -28.42 13.12 24.11
CA TYR A 315 -29.49 13.89 23.48
C TYR A 315 -30.17 14.80 24.50
N LEU A 316 -30.39 14.31 25.71
CA LEU A 316 -30.96 15.08 26.82
C LEU A 316 -30.03 16.22 27.23
N LEU A 317 -28.71 15.97 27.34
CA LEU A 317 -27.72 17.02 27.54
C LEU A 317 -27.70 18.02 26.38
N SER A 318 -27.84 17.54 25.13
CA SER A 318 -27.93 18.43 23.97
C SER A 318 -29.15 19.35 24.04
N GLU A 319 -30.31 18.86 24.49
CA GLU A 319 -31.53 19.66 24.63
C GLU A 319 -31.35 20.74 25.71
N TYR A 320 -30.76 20.38 26.86
CA TYR A 320 -30.46 21.35 27.90
C TYR A 320 -29.44 22.39 27.45
N SER A 321 -28.37 21.98 26.77
CA SER A 321 -27.38 22.91 26.20
C SER A 321 -28.01 23.89 25.22
N SER A 322 -28.93 23.44 24.36
CA SER A 322 -29.63 24.32 23.42
C SER A 322 -30.50 25.36 24.15
N LYS A 323 -31.31 24.92 25.14
CA LYS A 323 -32.14 25.83 25.94
C LYS A 323 -31.28 26.84 26.71
N LEU A 324 -30.15 26.40 27.27
CA LEU A 324 -29.21 27.29 27.94
C LEU A 324 -28.58 28.30 26.97
N GLN A 325 -28.22 27.85 25.77
CA GLN A 325 -27.63 28.71 24.75
C GLN A 325 -28.56 29.87 24.33
N GLU A 326 -29.88 29.63 24.28
CA GLU A 326 -30.89 30.66 24.02
C GLU A 326 -30.97 31.72 25.12
N CYS A 327 -30.63 31.35 26.36
CA CYS A 327 -30.61 32.28 27.49
C CYS A 327 -29.28 33.03 27.66
N LEU A 328 -28.21 32.62 26.96
CA LEU A 328 -26.89 33.24 27.04
C LEU A 328 -26.80 34.46 26.10
N HIS A 329 -26.03 35.47 26.52
CA HIS A 329 -25.74 36.60 25.65
C HIS A 329 -24.97 36.15 24.40
N PRO A 330 -25.19 36.77 23.22
CA PRO A 330 -24.54 36.36 21.96
C PRO A 330 -23.01 36.38 22.00
N ASP A 331 -22.41 37.23 22.84
CA ASP A 331 -20.96 37.36 23.01
C ASP A 331 -20.36 36.27 23.94
N THR A 332 -21.20 35.37 24.47
CA THR A 332 -20.75 34.29 25.36
C THR A 332 -20.24 33.09 24.57
N THR A 333 -19.34 32.30 25.16
CA THR A 333 -18.83 31.04 24.58
C THR A 333 -19.98 30.14 24.14
N ARG A 334 -19.95 29.72 22.87
CA ARG A 334 -20.92 28.78 22.30
C ARG A 334 -20.79 27.42 22.98
N LEU A 335 -21.89 26.93 23.55
CA LEU A 335 -21.96 25.62 24.17
C LEU A 335 -21.87 24.52 23.12
N PHE A 336 -21.26 23.40 23.50
CA PHE A 336 -21.23 22.23 22.67
C PHE A 336 -22.60 21.54 22.65
N ILE A 337 -23.15 21.35 21.46
CA ILE A 337 -24.44 20.71 21.20
C ILE A 337 -24.17 19.41 20.42
N TRP A 338 -24.39 18.27 21.07
CA TRP A 338 -24.09 16.94 20.50
C TRP A 338 -24.83 16.68 19.18
N THR A 339 -26.10 17.08 19.11
CA THR A 339 -26.94 16.89 17.92
C THR A 339 -26.43 17.69 16.71
N ASP A 340 -25.93 18.91 16.92
CA ASP A 340 -25.33 19.72 15.87
C ASP A 340 -23.99 19.15 15.42
N TRP A 341 -23.16 18.72 16.36
CA TRP A 341 -21.89 18.05 16.06
C TRP A 341 -22.11 16.76 15.24
N LYS A 342 -23.12 15.95 15.59
CA LYS A 342 -23.49 14.75 14.82
C LYS A 342 -23.95 15.10 13.40
N LYS A 343 -24.81 16.12 13.26
CA LYS A 343 -25.27 16.60 11.94
C LYS A 343 -24.11 17.08 11.07
N LEU A 344 -23.14 17.81 11.64
CA LEU A 344 -21.94 18.28 10.93
C LEU A 344 -21.18 17.12 10.28
N HIS A 345 -20.96 16.03 11.03
CA HIS A 345 -20.21 14.87 10.51
C HIS A 345 -21.01 14.04 9.50
N ILE A 346 -22.34 13.92 9.68
CA ILE A 346 -23.20 13.30 8.66
C ILE A 346 -23.12 14.09 7.35
N TYR A 347 -23.24 15.42 7.41
CA TYR A 347 -23.15 16.29 6.24
C TYR A 347 -21.79 16.19 5.55
N LYS A 348 -20.70 16.24 6.32
CA LYS A 348 -19.35 16.03 5.77
C LYS A 348 -19.22 14.68 5.08
N SER A 349 -19.72 13.60 5.70
CA SER A 349 -19.64 12.27 5.09
C SER A 349 -20.43 12.14 3.79
N SER A 350 -21.50 12.93 3.60
CA SER A 350 -22.26 12.95 2.35
C SER A 350 -21.62 13.77 1.23
N GLU A 351 -20.76 14.74 1.56
CA GLU A 351 -19.98 15.51 0.58
C GLU A 351 -18.64 14.84 0.21
N VAL A 352 -18.12 13.96 1.07
CA VAL A 352 -16.86 13.25 0.81
C VAL A 352 -17.08 12.24 -0.33
N PHE A 353 -16.51 12.60 -1.48
CA PHE A 353 -16.29 11.79 -2.66
C PHE A 353 -15.94 10.33 -2.30
N ASP A 354 -16.86 9.41 -2.59
CA ASP A 354 -16.67 7.97 -2.36
C ASP A 354 -15.97 7.34 -3.57
N LEU A 355 -14.63 7.38 -3.56
CA LEU A 355 -13.77 6.80 -4.60
C LEU A 355 -14.11 5.33 -4.90
N TYR A 356 -14.62 4.59 -3.91
CA TYR A 356 -14.98 3.18 -4.09
C TYR A 356 -16.31 2.98 -4.78
N LYS A 357 -17.23 3.94 -4.67
CA LYS A 357 -18.50 3.91 -5.39
C LYS A 357 -18.26 4.08 -6.88
N GLU A 358 -17.43 5.04 -7.28
CA GLU A 358 -17.09 5.27 -8.69
C GLU A 358 -16.25 4.14 -9.31
N LEU A 359 -15.33 3.52 -8.56
CA LEU A 359 -14.59 2.35 -9.03
C LEU A 359 -15.46 1.09 -9.23
N THR A 360 -16.68 1.08 -8.69
CA THR A 360 -17.66 -0.02 -8.86
C THR A 360 -18.83 0.34 -9.77
N CYS A 361 -18.92 1.57 -10.23
CA CYS A 361 -19.96 2.04 -11.14
C CYS A 361 -19.38 2.21 -12.55
N ASP A 362 -18.88 1.11 -13.11
CA ASP A 362 -18.74 0.89 -14.55
C ASP A 362 -18.64 -0.63 -14.78
N VAL A 363 -19.82 -1.28 -14.84
CA VAL A 363 -20.05 -2.57 -15.50
C VAL A 363 -21.39 -2.51 -16.23
#